data_AF-A0A0C2MX47-F1
#
_entry.id   AF-A0A0C2MX47-F1
#
_cell.length_a   1.000
_cell.length_b   1.000
_cell.length_c   1.000
_cell.angle_alpha   90.00
_cell.angle_beta   90.00
_cell.angle_gamma   90.00
#
_symmetry.space_group_name_H-M   'P 1'
#
loop_
_entity.id
_entity.type
_entity.pdbx_description
1 polymer ?
#
loop_
_entity_poly.entity_id
_entity_poly.type
_entity_poly.pdbx_seq_one_letter_code
_entity_poly.pdbx_strand_id
1 'polypeptide(L)'
;MTLVSQMRVYSERHVLRFQEPITCEELVKDVCYLKQQYTQIGGYRPFGVSLLYAAWDLRSGFQLYQSDPSGNFSCWKATCIGKNSEEALTMLKSDFRDEMSIEEAMKLMSAVLKKSIEKTPLTSDGLEIALIQMVNGKIIQRLLNPEEIDQLLLLV
;
A
#
# COMPACT_ATOMS: atom_id res chain seq x y z
N MET A 1 6.92 7.80 19.13
CA MET A 1 7.58 7.08 18.02
C MET A 1 6.50 6.58 17.07
N THR A 2 6.63 6.79 15.76
CA THR A 2 5.60 6.43 14.77
C THR A 2 5.79 4.98 14.29
N LEU A 3 4.72 4.33 13.80
CA LEU A 3 4.81 2.96 13.27
C LEU A 3 5.80 2.86 12.09
N VAL A 4 5.87 3.88 11.23
CA VAL A 4 6.81 3.92 10.10
C VAL A 4 8.27 3.94 10.60
N SER A 5 8.55 4.69 11.67
CA SER A 5 9.88 4.69 12.28
C SER A 5 10.23 3.32 12.87
N GLN A 6 9.26 2.65 13.50
CA GLN A 6 9.45 1.29 14.03
C GLN A 6 9.70 0.27 12.90
N MET A 7 8.96 0.36 11.79
CA MET A 7 9.17 -0.51 10.62
C MET A 7 10.61 -0.42 10.11
N ARG A 8 11.14 0.79 9.95
CA ARG A 8 12.53 1.00 9.52
C ARG A 8 13.50 0.32 10.49
N VAL A 9 13.29 0.47 11.80
CA VAL A 9 14.11 -0.19 12.82
C VAL A 9 14.03 -1.72 12.72
N TYR A 10 12.85 -2.30 12.48
CA TYR A 10 12.70 -3.74 12.29
C TYR A 10 13.43 -4.24 11.04
N SER A 11 13.30 -3.53 9.92
CA SER A 11 14.01 -3.86 8.67
C SER A 11 15.53 -3.85 8.86
N GLU A 12 16.09 -2.80 9.43
CA GLU A 12 17.55 -2.69 9.64
C GLU A 12 18.06 -3.74 10.63
N ARG A 13 17.30 -4.04 11.70
CA ARG A 13 17.67 -5.09 12.66
C ARG A 13 17.67 -6.47 12.03
N HIS A 14 16.73 -6.75 11.13
CA HIS A 14 16.66 -8.01 10.42
C HIS A 14 17.89 -8.18 9.52
N VAL A 15 18.23 -7.15 8.73
CA VAL A 15 19.44 -7.13 7.89
C VAL A 15 20.70 -7.33 8.73
N LEU A 16 20.83 -6.63 9.86
CA LEU A 16 21.99 -6.78 10.74
C LEU A 16 22.13 -8.22 11.27
N ARG A 17 21.02 -8.88 11.60
CA ARG A 17 21.01 -10.21 12.21
C ARG A 17 21.20 -11.34 11.21
N PHE A 18 20.52 -11.26 10.07
CA PHE A 18 20.43 -12.36 9.10
C PHE A 18 21.23 -12.10 7.81
N GLN A 19 21.75 -10.87 7.64
CA GLN A 19 22.51 -10.45 6.46
C GLN A 19 21.71 -10.55 5.16
N GLU A 20 20.39 -10.45 5.26
CA GLU A 20 19.45 -10.46 4.13
C GLU A 20 18.30 -9.47 4.39
N PRO A 21 17.64 -8.94 3.34
CA PRO A 21 16.49 -8.05 3.51
C PRO A 21 15.29 -8.80 4.09
N ILE A 22 14.58 -8.16 5.02
CA ILE A 22 13.33 -8.68 5.58
C ILE A 22 12.28 -8.87 4.48
N THR A 23 11.52 -9.96 4.53
CA THR A 23 10.39 -10.16 3.61
C THR A 23 9.22 -9.24 3.97
N CYS A 24 8.34 -8.97 3.00
CA CYS A 24 7.16 -8.13 3.25
C CYS A 24 6.26 -8.73 4.34
N GLU A 25 6.01 -10.04 4.24
CA GLU A 25 5.16 -10.78 5.17
C GLU A 25 5.68 -10.72 6.61
N GLU A 26 6.99 -10.87 6.82
CA GLU A 26 7.61 -10.79 8.15
C GLU A 26 7.49 -9.40 8.75
N LEU A 27 7.78 -8.35 7.95
CA LEU A 27 7.64 -6.97 8.43
C LEU A 27 6.19 -6.66 8.82
N VAL A 28 5.22 -7.11 8.02
CA VAL A 28 3.78 -6.93 8.33
C VAL A 28 3.42 -7.64 9.62
N LYS A 29 3.88 -8.89 9.81
CA LYS A 29 3.65 -9.66 11.05
C LYS A 29 4.19 -8.94 12.28
N ASP A 30 5.43 -8.44 12.23
CA ASP A 30 6.06 -7.74 13.35
C ASP A 30 5.33 -6.46 13.73
N VAL A 31 4.88 -5.69 12.73
CA VAL A 31 4.07 -4.48 12.94
C VAL A 31 2.71 -4.83 13.53
N CYS A 32 2.04 -5.84 12.98
CA CYS A 32 0.73 -6.27 13.44
C CYS A 32 0.76 -6.82 14.87
N TYR A 33 1.81 -7.55 15.22
CA TYR A 33 2.05 -7.99 16.58
C TYR A 33 2.18 -6.79 17.53
N LEU A 34 2.97 -5.78 17.16
CA LEU A 34 3.07 -4.54 17.94
C LEU A 34 1.72 -3.84 18.09
N LYS A 35 0.92 -3.74 17.03
CA LYS A 35 -0.43 -3.15 17.10
C LYS A 35 -1.31 -3.92 18.08
N GLN A 36 -1.30 -5.25 18.00
CA GLN A 36 -2.10 -6.13 18.85
C GLN A 36 -1.67 -6.05 20.33
N GLN A 37 -0.38 -5.90 20.63
CA GLN A 37 0.08 -5.69 22.01
C GLN A 37 -0.60 -4.47 22.67
N TYR A 38 -0.81 -3.39 21.90
CA TYR A 38 -1.48 -2.17 22.37
C TYR A 38 -3.01 -2.30 22.49
N THR A 39 -3.61 -3.39 22.00
CA THR A 39 -5.04 -3.68 22.19
C THR A 39 -5.28 -4.60 23.39
N GLN A 40 -4.29 -5.41 23.77
CA GLN A 40 -4.40 -6.36 24.88
C GLN A 40 -3.87 -5.78 26.20
N ILE A 41 -2.85 -4.94 26.15
CA ILE A 41 -2.28 -4.32 27.35
C ILE A 41 -3.09 -3.07 27.70
N GLY A 42 -3.72 -3.08 28.88
CA GLY A 42 -4.46 -1.94 29.40
C GLY A 42 -3.57 -0.71 29.64
N GLY A 43 -4.17 0.48 29.59
CA GLY A 43 -3.49 1.75 29.88
C GLY A 43 -2.86 2.44 28.66
N TYR A 44 -2.86 1.80 27.49
CA TYR A 44 -2.41 2.42 26.23
C TYR A 44 -3.60 2.63 25.29
N ARG A 45 -3.53 3.70 24.47
CA ARG A 45 -4.45 3.84 23.33
C ARG A 45 -3.93 3.00 22.17
N PRO A 46 -4.79 2.21 21.50
CA PRO A 46 -4.43 1.51 20.27
C PRO A 46 -3.98 2.45 19.15
N PHE A 47 -3.20 1.91 18.22
CA PHE A 47 -2.82 2.64 17.00
C PHE A 47 -4.03 2.78 16.07
N GLY A 48 -4.62 3.97 15.99
CA GLY A 48 -5.76 4.27 15.10
C GLY A 48 -5.39 4.41 13.62
N VAL A 49 -4.58 3.50 13.06
CA VAL A 49 -4.12 3.58 11.67
C VAL A 49 -4.15 2.22 10.96
N SER A 50 -4.77 2.20 9.78
CA SER A 50 -4.65 1.12 8.80
C SER A 50 -3.53 1.45 7.82
N LEU A 51 -2.83 0.43 7.34
CA LEU A 51 -1.69 0.60 6.43
C LEU A 51 -1.80 -0.36 5.25
N LEU A 52 -1.40 0.12 4.07
CA LEU A 52 -1.12 -0.69 2.90
C LEU A 52 0.39 -0.86 2.77
N TYR A 53 0.82 -2.08 2.47
CA TYR A 53 2.22 -2.43 2.25
C TYR A 53 2.33 -2.96 0.83
N ALA A 54 3.10 -2.27 -0.01
CA ALA A 54 3.47 -2.76 -1.32
C ALA A 54 4.97 -3.05 -1.31
N ALA A 55 5.35 -4.24 -1.76
CA ALA A 55 6.75 -4.66 -1.76
C ALA A 55 7.00 -5.70 -2.84
N TRP A 56 8.29 -5.96 -3.07
CA TRP A 56 8.75 -7.08 -3.85
C TRP A 56 9.82 -7.83 -3.07
N ASP A 57 9.76 -9.16 -3.09
CA ASP A 57 10.85 -10.01 -2.62
C ASP A 57 11.09 -11.19 -3.57
N LEU A 58 12.22 -11.87 -3.38
CA LEU A 58 12.66 -12.98 -4.23
C LEU A 58 11.78 -14.24 -4.09
N ARG A 59 11.05 -14.38 -2.98
CA ARG A 59 10.31 -15.60 -2.65
C ARG A 59 8.90 -15.59 -3.24
N SER A 60 8.23 -14.45 -3.12
CA SER A 60 6.81 -14.30 -3.40
C SER A 60 6.53 -13.24 -4.47
N GLY A 61 7.56 -12.54 -4.97
CA GLY A 61 7.41 -11.50 -5.98
C GLY A 61 6.68 -10.26 -5.42
N PHE A 62 5.89 -9.60 -6.27
CA PHE A 62 5.10 -8.43 -5.88
C PHE A 62 3.97 -8.82 -4.94
N GLN A 63 3.87 -8.10 -3.83
CA GLN A 63 2.90 -8.36 -2.77
C GLN A 63 2.24 -7.07 -2.32
N LEU A 64 0.96 -7.18 -2.00
CA LEU A 64 0.17 -6.12 -1.41
C LEU A 64 -0.51 -6.64 -0.14
N TYR A 65 -0.16 -6.07 1.00
CA TYR A 65 -0.79 -6.37 2.28
C TYR A 65 -1.56 -5.17 2.79
N GLN A 66 -2.60 -5.45 3.58
CA GLN A 66 -3.34 -4.46 4.35
C GLN A 66 -3.33 -4.87 5.81
N SER A 67 -3.12 -3.92 6.72
CA SER A 67 -3.33 -4.11 8.16
C SER A 67 -4.30 -3.09 8.74
N ASP A 68 -5.02 -3.48 9.78
CA ASP A 68 -5.96 -2.61 10.51
C ASP A 68 -5.44 -2.26 11.93
N PRO A 69 -6.16 -1.41 12.71
CA PRO A 69 -5.79 -1.07 14.09
C PRO A 69 -5.78 -2.25 15.07
N SER A 70 -6.51 -3.33 14.78
CA SER A 70 -6.62 -4.49 15.68
C SER A 70 -5.37 -5.36 15.65
N GLY A 71 -4.51 -5.18 14.64
CA GLY A 71 -3.35 -6.02 14.39
C GLY A 71 -3.64 -7.17 13.42
N ASN A 72 -4.84 -7.24 12.83
CA ASN A 72 -5.10 -8.17 11.73
C ASN A 72 -4.47 -7.64 10.44
N PHE A 73 -4.03 -8.57 9.59
CA PHE A 73 -3.57 -8.27 8.25
C PHE A 73 -4.05 -9.31 7.24
N SER A 74 -4.10 -8.91 5.97
CA SER A 74 -4.52 -9.77 4.87
C SER A 74 -3.76 -9.40 3.59
N CYS A 75 -3.55 -10.38 2.72
CA CYS A 75 -2.94 -10.19 1.40
C CYS A 75 -4.03 -9.94 0.35
N TRP A 76 -3.76 -9.03 -0.58
CA TRP A 76 -4.71 -8.58 -1.60
C TRP A 76 -4.04 -8.48 -2.96
N LYS A 77 -4.83 -8.60 -4.02
CA LYS A 77 -4.40 -8.25 -5.39
C LYS A 77 -4.69 -6.79 -5.72
N ALA A 78 -5.83 -6.30 -5.25
CA ALA A 78 -6.20 -4.90 -5.24
C ALA A 78 -7.03 -4.62 -3.98
N THR A 79 -6.81 -3.49 -3.33
CA THR A 79 -7.57 -3.07 -2.15
C THR A 79 -7.58 -1.55 -2.02
N CYS A 80 -8.50 -1.03 -1.21
CA CYS A 80 -8.64 0.37 -0.89
C CYS A 80 -9.01 0.49 0.59
N ILE A 81 -8.44 1.48 1.28
CA ILE A 81 -8.75 1.80 2.68
C ILE A 81 -9.09 3.27 2.82
N GLY A 82 -9.78 3.63 3.89
CA GLY A 82 -10.17 5.01 4.19
C GLY A 82 -11.59 5.33 3.74
N LYS A 83 -11.86 6.61 3.54
CA LYS A 83 -13.18 7.13 3.22
C LYS A 83 -13.66 6.62 1.86
N ASN A 84 -14.92 6.22 1.77
CA ASN A 84 -15.56 5.72 0.54
C ASN A 84 -14.90 4.45 -0.05
N SER A 85 -14.15 3.70 0.77
CA SER A 85 -13.47 2.48 0.34
C SER A 85 -14.43 1.38 -0.11
N GLU A 86 -15.67 1.31 0.41
CA GLU A 86 -16.67 0.32 -0.01
C GLU A 86 -17.05 0.47 -1.49
N GLU A 87 -17.26 1.70 -1.96
CA GLU A 87 -17.55 1.97 -3.38
C GLU A 87 -16.32 1.67 -4.25
N ALA A 88 -15.13 2.09 -3.79
CA ALA A 88 -13.88 1.84 -4.48
C ALA A 88 -13.61 0.33 -4.64
N LEU A 89 -13.80 -0.45 -3.57
CA LEU A 89 -13.67 -1.91 -3.57
C LEU A 89 -14.70 -2.57 -4.49
N THR A 90 -15.91 -2.02 -4.61
CA THR A 90 -16.94 -2.54 -5.51
C THR A 90 -16.51 -2.39 -6.97
N MET A 91 -15.95 -1.25 -7.35
CA MET A 91 -15.40 -1.05 -8.70
C MET A 91 -14.15 -1.91 -8.95
N LEU A 92 -13.24 -2.01 -7.96
CA LEU A 92 -12.09 -2.88 -8.07
C LEU A 92 -12.51 -4.34 -8.30
N LYS A 93 -13.58 -4.81 -7.64
CA LYS A 93 -14.09 -6.18 -7.86
C LYS A 93 -14.65 -6.41 -9.26
N SER A 94 -15.21 -5.39 -9.92
CA SER A 94 -15.78 -5.54 -11.26
C SER A 94 -14.73 -5.42 -12.36
N ASP A 95 -13.77 -4.51 -12.19
CA ASP A 95 -12.93 -4.04 -13.30
C ASP A 95 -11.48 -4.54 -13.21
N PHE A 96 -11.03 -5.05 -12.04
CA PHE A 96 -9.70 -5.62 -11.88
C PHE A 96 -9.54 -6.96 -12.62
N ARG A 97 -8.37 -7.17 -13.22
CA ARG A 97 -7.98 -8.43 -13.88
C ARG A 97 -6.56 -8.80 -13.43
N ASP A 98 -6.27 -10.11 -13.35
CA ASP A 98 -4.99 -10.59 -12.82
C ASP A 98 -3.78 -10.19 -13.68
N GLU A 99 -3.95 -10.10 -15.00
CA GLU A 99 -2.88 -9.83 -15.96
C GLU A 99 -2.98 -8.41 -16.53
N MET A 100 -3.10 -7.40 -15.66
CA MET A 100 -3.10 -6.00 -16.07
C MET A 100 -1.68 -5.49 -16.27
N SER A 101 -1.47 -4.75 -17.35
CA SER A 101 -0.28 -3.90 -17.49
C SER A 101 -0.29 -2.79 -16.44
N ILE A 102 0.89 -2.23 -16.14
CA ILE A 102 1.01 -1.10 -15.19
C ILE A 102 0.14 0.09 -15.67
N GLU A 103 0.09 0.33 -16.97
CA GLU A 103 -0.72 1.40 -17.57
C GLU A 103 -2.22 1.17 -17.37
N GLU A 104 -2.71 -0.05 -17.57
CA GLU A 104 -4.10 -0.40 -17.30
C GLU A 104 -4.42 -0.30 -15.80
N ALA A 105 -3.52 -0.76 -14.93
CA ALA A 105 -3.70 -0.70 -13.49
C ALA A 105 -3.75 0.75 -12.98
N MET A 106 -2.89 1.63 -13.51
CA MET A 106 -2.91 3.06 -13.21
C MET A 106 -4.21 3.72 -13.67
N LYS A 107 -4.71 3.40 -14.88
CA LYS A 107 -5.99 3.91 -15.37
C LYS A 107 -7.16 3.47 -14.48
N LEU A 108 -7.20 2.18 -14.12
CA LEU A 108 -8.22 1.65 -13.23
C LEU A 108 -8.17 2.33 -11.86
N MET A 109 -6.98 2.45 -11.26
CA MET A 109 -6.80 3.13 -9.98
C MET A 109 -7.29 4.58 -10.04
N SER A 110 -6.92 5.34 -11.07
CA SER A 110 -7.39 6.71 -11.25
C SER A 110 -8.91 6.80 -11.43
N ALA A 111 -9.52 5.85 -12.14
CA ALA A 111 -10.97 5.79 -12.33
C ALA A 111 -11.71 5.54 -11.01
N VAL A 112 -11.20 4.58 -10.23
CA VAL A 112 -11.69 4.26 -8.88
C VAL A 112 -11.60 5.50 -7.98
N LEU A 113 -10.46 6.18 -7.98
CA LEU A 113 -10.25 7.37 -7.15
C LEU A 113 -11.16 8.52 -7.56
N LYS A 114 -11.25 8.83 -8.85
CA LYS A 114 -12.10 9.89 -9.41
C LYS A 114 -13.58 9.70 -9.06
N LYS A 115 -14.06 8.46 -9.07
CA LYS A 115 -15.45 8.17 -8.67
C LYS A 115 -15.65 8.26 -7.15
N SER A 116 -14.69 7.76 -6.37
CA SER A 116 -14.79 7.76 -4.91
C SER A 116 -14.67 9.16 -4.27
N ILE A 117 -14.06 10.13 -4.97
CA ILE A 117 -13.86 11.52 -4.53
C ILE A 117 -14.93 12.42 -5.17
N GLU A 118 -16.08 12.52 -4.52
CA GLU A 118 -17.31 13.13 -5.07
C GLU A 118 -17.29 14.66 -5.28
N LYS A 119 -16.28 15.42 -4.79
CA LYS A 119 -16.45 16.88 -4.56
C LYS A 119 -15.41 17.83 -5.15
N THR A 120 -14.36 17.33 -5.79
CA THR A 120 -13.33 18.18 -6.40
C THR A 120 -12.78 17.51 -7.64
N PRO A 121 -12.49 18.28 -8.71
CA PRO A 121 -11.69 17.74 -9.80
C PRO A 121 -10.39 17.21 -9.21
N LEU A 122 -10.10 15.93 -9.48
CA LEU A 122 -8.85 15.33 -9.07
C LEU A 122 -7.76 16.00 -9.90
N THR A 123 -6.78 16.61 -9.23
CA THR A 123 -5.61 17.24 -9.85
C THR A 123 -4.35 16.61 -9.25
N SER A 124 -3.20 16.84 -9.89
CA SER A 124 -1.90 16.42 -9.38
C SER A 124 -1.57 16.92 -7.95
N ASP A 125 -2.17 18.03 -7.50
CA ASP A 125 -2.00 18.52 -6.12
C ASP A 125 -2.72 17.68 -5.07
N GLY A 126 -3.81 17.01 -5.46
CA GLY A 126 -4.66 16.23 -4.55
C GLY A 126 -4.34 14.73 -4.52
N LEU A 127 -3.33 14.30 -5.28
CA LEU A 127 -3.05 12.89 -5.52
C LEU A 127 -1.54 12.63 -5.53
N GLU A 128 -1.11 11.62 -4.79
CA GLU A 128 0.24 11.07 -4.88
C GLU A 128 0.17 9.62 -5.35
N ILE A 129 0.98 9.28 -6.34
CA ILE A 129 1.07 7.92 -6.87
C ILE A 129 2.52 7.44 -6.74
N ALA A 130 2.70 6.30 -6.10
CA ALA A 130 3.97 5.59 -6.03
C ALA A 130 3.91 4.31 -6.87
N LEU A 131 4.94 4.06 -7.67
CA LEU A 131 5.11 2.84 -8.44
C LEU A 131 6.28 2.02 -7.91
N ILE A 132 6.06 0.71 -7.79
CA ILE A 132 7.09 -0.29 -7.55
C ILE A 132 7.06 -1.23 -8.75
N GLN A 133 8.15 -1.26 -9.53
CA GLN A 133 8.21 -2.02 -10.78
C GLN A 133 9.58 -2.67 -10.98
N MET A 134 9.60 -3.74 -11.78
CA MET A 134 10.83 -4.42 -12.19
C MET A 134 11.29 -3.87 -13.53
N VAL A 135 12.49 -3.29 -13.59
CA VAL A 135 13.09 -2.77 -14.83
C VAL A 135 14.50 -3.35 -14.95
N ASN A 136 14.76 -4.08 -16.04
CA ASN A 136 16.06 -4.71 -16.29
C ASN A 136 16.55 -5.58 -15.12
N GLY A 137 15.65 -6.32 -14.47
CA GLY A 137 15.96 -7.19 -13.34
C GLY A 137 16.24 -6.46 -12.02
N LYS A 138 16.00 -5.15 -11.94
CA LYS A 138 16.10 -4.35 -10.71
C LYS A 138 14.75 -3.78 -10.33
N ILE A 139 14.46 -3.80 -9.03
CA ILE A 139 13.29 -3.12 -8.48
C ILE A 139 13.55 -1.62 -8.42
N ILE A 140 12.64 -0.86 -9.04
CA ILE A 140 12.61 0.59 -9.02
C ILE A 140 11.36 1.03 -8.27
N GLN A 141 11.56 1.92 -7.30
CA GLN A 141 10.50 2.61 -6.58
C GLN A 141 10.55 4.08 -6.95
N ARG A 142 9.44 4.65 -7.43
CA ARG A 142 9.39 6.07 -7.79
C ARG A 142 8.02 6.67 -7.47
N LEU A 143 8.02 7.95 -7.13
CA LEU A 143 6.81 8.77 -7.16
C LEU A 143 6.61 9.29 -8.59
N LEU A 144 5.36 9.39 -9.02
CA LEU A 144 5.04 10.07 -10.27
C LEU A 144 5.16 11.59 -10.06
N ASN A 145 5.64 12.26 -11.09
CA ASN A 145 5.67 13.72 -11.10
C ASN A 145 4.27 14.28 -11.40
N PRO A 146 3.95 15.53 -10.99
CA PRO A 146 2.65 16.15 -11.25
C PRO A 146 2.20 16.09 -12.70
N GLU A 147 3.11 16.31 -13.66
CA GLU A 147 2.82 16.24 -15.10
C GLU A 147 2.36 14.84 -15.55
N GLU A 148 2.97 13.78 -15.02
CA GLU A 148 2.58 12.39 -15.32
C GLU A 148 1.19 12.08 -14.74
N ILE A 149 0.91 12.61 -13.55
CA ILE A 149 -0.39 12.45 -12.89
C ILE A 149 -1.48 13.17 -13.69
N ASP A 150 -1.25 14.42 -14.09
CA ASP A 150 -2.23 15.18 -14.87
C ASP A 150 -2.50 14.51 -16.23
N GLN A 151 -1.47 13.99 -16.90
CA GLN A 151 -1.65 13.21 -18.13
C GLN A 151 -2.47 11.94 -17.89
N LEU A 152 -2.22 11.21 -16.80
CA LEU A 152 -2.99 10.02 -16.44
C LEU A 152 -4.46 10.35 -16.17
N LEU A 153 -4.73 11.48 -15.51
CA LEU A 153 -6.09 11.94 -15.18
C LEU A 153 -6.88 12.41 -16.40
N LEU A 154 -6.22 12.82 -17.50
CA LEU A 154 -6.88 13.12 -18.78
C LEU A 154 -7.36 11.86 -19.53
N LEU A 155 -6.79 10.69 -19.23
CA LEU A 155 -7.11 9.43 -19.88
C LEU A 155 -8.31 8.69 -19.25
N VAL A 156 -8.89 9.26 -18.19
CA VAL A 156 -9.92 8.67 -17.32
C VAL A 156 -11.03 9.68 -17.09
#